data_AF-A0A2U1B7W8-F1
#
_entry.id   AF-A0A2U1B7W8-F1
#
_cell.length_a   1.000
_cell.length_b   1.000
_cell.length_c   1.000
_cell.angle_alpha   90.00
_cell.angle_beta   90.00
_cell.angle_gamma   90.00
#
_symmetry.space_group_name_H-M   'P 1'
#
loop_
_entity.id
_entity.type
_entity.pdbx_description
1 polymer ?
#
loop_
_entity_poly.entity_id
_entity_poly.type
_entity_poly.pdbx_seq_one_letter_code
_entity_poly.pdbx_strand_id
1 'polypeptide(L)'
;MSLNLHSDIINRVKKTWEYLRPSSTPHQQPRKADHLVKMNLPPLMGRRDAAYDRAREFINRDLFALDELGRRRVYCAISSLLKSASDDTEAMLITLSSPDTELREKKMLHLLLMMYNIAQSLVNFTELEDELFCDESSPIRDLDIAPNENELARNEKLLSEAEISVVNQMRSYFERTQTRINRYRGYTGKSFSASNASRYNKAYEAYSKLYGELVPETPPAA
;
A
#
# COMPACT_ATOMS: atom_id res chain seq x y z
N MET A 1 26.53 -27.71 44.68
CA MET A 1 26.46 -27.11 43.32
C MET A 1 27.17 -28.06 42.37
N SER A 2 26.43 -28.91 41.67
CA SER A 2 26.98 -29.84 40.68
C SER A 2 27.25 -29.05 39.39
N LEU A 3 28.52 -28.79 39.10
CA LEU A 3 28.93 -28.16 37.85
C LEU A 3 28.72 -29.16 36.72
N ASN A 4 27.80 -28.83 35.82
CA ASN A 4 27.36 -29.67 34.71
C ASN A 4 28.39 -29.65 33.56
N LEU A 5 29.65 -29.95 33.89
CA LEU A 5 30.83 -29.88 33.01
C LEU A 5 30.64 -30.67 31.69
N HIS A 6 29.89 -31.77 31.74
CA HIS A 6 29.59 -32.57 30.56
C HIS A 6 28.73 -31.83 29.54
N SER A 7 27.76 -31.02 29.98
CA SER A 7 26.91 -30.25 29.08
C SER A 7 27.70 -29.14 28.37
N ASP A 8 28.63 -28.49 29.07
CA ASP A 8 29.44 -27.41 28.51
C ASP A 8 30.51 -27.92 27.54
N ILE A 9 31.11 -29.08 27.82
CA ILE A 9 32.05 -29.73 26.91
C ILE A 9 31.33 -30.18 25.63
N ILE A 10 30.17 -30.81 25.75
CA ILE A 10 29.38 -31.25 24.59
C ILE A 10 28.92 -30.04 23.76
N ASN A 11 28.50 -28.94 24.41
CA ASN A 11 28.11 -27.72 23.72
C ASN A 11 29.30 -27.03 23.02
N ARG A 12 30.48 -27.02 23.63
CA ARG A 12 31.70 -26.52 22.99
C ARG A 12 32.11 -27.39 21.80
N VAL A 13 32.06 -28.72 21.95
CA VAL A 13 32.37 -29.65 20.85
C VAL A 13 31.38 -29.46 19.70
N LYS A 14 30.07 -29.33 19.97
CA LYS A 14 29.07 -29.02 18.93
C LYS A 14 29.38 -27.72 18.19
N LYS A 15 29.71 -26.66 18.93
CA LYS A 15 30.03 -25.34 18.37
C LYS A 15 31.29 -25.38 17.50
N THR A 16 32.31 -26.13 17.94
CA THR A 16 33.54 -26.34 17.18
C THR A 16 33.31 -27.23 15.95
N TRP A 17 32.42 -28.22 16.05
CA TRP A 17 32.02 -29.07 14.93
C TRP A 17 31.24 -28.28 13.86
N GLU A 18 30.36 -27.37 14.27
CA GLU A 18 29.68 -26.43 13.36
C GLU A 18 30.65 -25.47 12.66
N TYR A 19 31.71 -25.04 13.36
CA TYR A 19 32.74 -24.15 12.81
C TYR A 19 33.71 -24.83 11.84
N LEU A 20 34.01 -26.12 12.05
CA LEU A 20 34.95 -26.90 11.23
C LEU A 20 34.30 -27.57 10.02
N ARG A 21 32.96 -27.56 9.92
CA ARG A 21 32.27 -28.09 8.74
C ARG A 21 32.49 -27.13 7.56
N PRO A 22 33.12 -27.57 6.45
CA PRO A 22 33.19 -26.77 5.23
C PRO A 22 31.78 -26.63 4.67
N SER A 23 31.13 -25.53 5.03
CA SER A 23 29.93 -24.95 4.41
C SER A 23 28.99 -25.92 3.69
N SER A 24 28.24 -26.72 4.43
CA SER A 24 26.80 -26.74 4.14
C SER A 24 26.23 -25.49 4.80
N THR A 25 26.41 -24.34 4.12
CA THR A 25 25.48 -23.23 4.29
C THR A 25 24.08 -23.83 4.38
N PRO A 26 23.24 -23.47 5.37
CA PRO A 26 21.83 -23.84 5.28
C PRO A 26 21.43 -23.49 3.86
N HIS A 27 20.93 -24.46 3.09
CA HIS A 27 20.35 -24.19 1.79
C HIS A 27 19.14 -23.28 2.08
N GLN A 28 19.38 -21.99 2.30
CA GLN A 28 18.49 -20.96 1.82
C GLN A 28 18.38 -21.32 0.35
N GLN A 29 17.23 -21.87 -0.01
CA GLN A 29 16.88 -22.02 -1.42
C GLN A 29 17.32 -20.73 -2.09
N PRO A 30 18.08 -20.79 -3.19
CA PRO A 30 18.43 -19.58 -3.91
C PRO A 30 17.10 -18.88 -4.16
N ARG A 31 16.86 -17.75 -3.47
CA ARG A 31 15.70 -16.92 -3.76
C ARG A 31 15.81 -16.72 -5.26
N LYS A 32 14.84 -17.23 -6.02
CA LYS A 32 14.78 -17.01 -7.48
C LYS A 32 14.61 -15.52 -7.65
N ALA A 33 15.71 -14.79 -7.56
CA ALA A 33 15.74 -13.36 -7.69
C ALA A 33 15.43 -13.15 -9.16
N ASP A 34 14.22 -12.69 -9.43
CA ASP A 34 13.85 -12.30 -10.77
C ASP A 34 14.82 -11.18 -11.19
N HIS A 35 15.76 -11.54 -12.07
CA HIS A 35 16.80 -10.62 -12.51
C HIS A 35 16.21 -9.41 -13.23
N LEU A 36 15.01 -9.54 -13.82
CA LEU A 36 14.29 -8.42 -14.43
C LEU A 36 13.81 -7.45 -13.35
N VAL A 37 13.24 -7.95 -12.25
CA VAL A 37 12.81 -7.11 -11.12
C VAL A 37 14.03 -6.44 -10.48
N LYS A 38 15.14 -7.17 -10.29
CA LYS A 38 16.37 -6.61 -9.71
C LYS A 38 16.97 -5.50 -10.58
N MET A 39 16.98 -5.68 -11.90
CA MET A 39 17.42 -4.64 -12.84
C MET A 39 16.48 -3.43 -12.87
N ASN A 40 15.21 -3.62 -12.52
CA ASN A 40 14.17 -2.58 -12.52
C ASN A 40 13.82 -2.06 -11.12
N LEU A 41 14.65 -2.33 -10.11
CA LEU A 41 14.42 -1.82 -8.75
C LEU A 41 14.25 -0.29 -8.72
N PRO A 42 15.12 0.54 -9.35
CA PRO A 42 14.94 1.99 -9.29
C PRO A 42 13.64 2.47 -9.97
N PRO A 43 13.27 2.00 -11.19
CA PRO A 43 11.96 2.30 -11.76
C PRO A 43 10.76 1.87 -10.91
N LEU A 44 10.79 0.67 -10.31
CA LEU A 44 9.71 0.19 -9.44
C LEU A 44 9.55 1.05 -8.19
N MET A 45 10.66 1.47 -7.58
CA MET A 45 10.63 2.43 -6.48
C MET A 45 10.03 3.77 -6.91
N GLY A 46 10.38 4.26 -8.10
CA GLY A 46 9.83 5.50 -8.66
C GLY A 46 8.33 5.40 -8.88
N ARG A 47 7.85 4.29 -9.45
CA ARG A 47 6.43 4.01 -9.66
C ARG A 47 5.64 3.96 -8.35
N ARG A 48 6.11 3.18 -7.37
CA ARG A 48 5.53 3.11 -6.03
C ARG A 48 5.39 4.49 -5.39
N ASP A 49 6.48 5.26 -5.43
CA ASP A 49 6.52 6.58 -4.79
C ASP A 49 5.57 7.58 -5.48
N ALA A 50 5.49 7.54 -6.82
CA ALA A 50 4.54 8.33 -7.60
C ALA A 50 3.09 7.96 -7.27
N ALA A 51 2.79 6.67 -7.17
CA ALA A 51 1.46 6.19 -6.81
C ALA A 51 1.04 6.65 -5.41
N TYR A 52 1.94 6.55 -4.43
CA TYR A 52 1.70 7.04 -3.08
C TYR A 52 1.44 8.55 -3.04
N ASP A 53 2.26 9.35 -3.74
CA ASP A 53 2.12 10.81 -3.74
C ASP A 53 0.84 11.27 -4.45
N ARG A 54 0.42 10.59 -5.52
CA ARG A 54 -0.84 10.88 -6.20
C ARG A 54 -2.06 10.46 -5.39
N ALA A 55 -2.01 9.30 -4.72
CA ALA A 55 -3.07 8.91 -3.80
C ALA A 55 -3.24 9.95 -2.67
N ARG A 56 -2.12 10.48 -2.16
CA ARG A 56 -2.12 11.57 -1.18
C ARG A 56 -2.74 12.86 -1.74
N GLU A 57 -2.40 13.23 -2.97
CA GLU A 57 -2.97 14.42 -3.58
C GLU A 57 -4.48 14.30 -3.74
N PHE A 58 -4.96 13.16 -4.25
CA PHE A 58 -6.39 12.90 -4.47
C PHE A 58 -7.21 12.96 -3.19
N ILE A 59 -6.76 12.33 -2.09
CA ILE A 59 -7.51 12.37 -0.83
C ILE A 59 -7.59 13.80 -0.23
N ASN A 60 -6.65 14.67 -0.57
CA ASN A 60 -6.60 16.05 -0.08
C ASN A 60 -7.37 17.04 -0.96
N ARG A 61 -7.96 16.60 -2.07
CA ARG A 61 -8.91 17.41 -2.85
C ARG A 61 -10.19 17.66 -2.05
N ASP A 62 -11.00 18.61 -2.50
CA ASP A 62 -12.33 18.83 -1.94
C ASP A 62 -13.32 17.75 -2.39
N LEU A 63 -13.25 16.59 -1.74
CA LEU A 63 -14.02 15.40 -2.09
C LEU A 63 -15.54 15.64 -1.95
N PHE A 64 -15.96 16.40 -0.94
CA PHE A 64 -17.37 16.61 -0.65
C PHE A 64 -18.00 17.73 -1.48
N ALA A 65 -17.21 18.43 -2.31
CA ALA A 65 -17.73 19.25 -3.40
C ALA A 65 -18.10 18.42 -4.65
N LEU A 66 -17.69 17.14 -4.70
CA LEU A 66 -18.04 16.23 -5.79
C LEU A 66 -19.35 15.50 -5.50
N ASP A 67 -20.04 15.10 -6.56
CA ASP A 67 -21.13 14.14 -6.51
C ASP A 67 -20.62 12.75 -6.09
N GLU A 68 -21.55 11.85 -5.74
CA GLU A 68 -21.23 10.49 -5.28
C GLU A 68 -20.39 9.71 -6.29
N LEU A 69 -20.76 9.78 -7.58
CA LEU A 69 -19.99 9.16 -8.67
C LEU A 69 -18.57 9.74 -8.77
N GLY A 70 -18.41 11.05 -8.60
CA GLY A 70 -17.12 11.72 -8.54
C GLY A 70 -16.28 11.24 -7.36
N ARG A 71 -16.86 11.17 -6.16
CA ARG A 71 -16.19 10.64 -4.96
C ARG A 71 -15.77 9.19 -5.14
N ARG A 72 -16.67 8.33 -5.63
CA ARG A 72 -16.39 6.92 -5.93
C ARG A 72 -15.23 6.76 -6.91
N ARG A 73 -15.19 7.54 -8.00
CA ARG A 73 -14.06 7.54 -8.95
C ARG A 73 -12.74 7.88 -8.24
N VAL A 74 -12.74 8.88 -7.37
CA VAL A 74 -11.55 9.25 -6.59
C VAL A 74 -11.11 8.12 -5.66
N TYR A 75 -12.05 7.51 -4.92
CA TYR A 75 -11.74 6.40 -4.01
C TYR A 75 -11.18 5.18 -4.75
N CYS A 76 -11.79 4.82 -5.89
CA CYS A 76 -11.29 3.74 -6.75
C CYS A 76 -9.88 4.04 -7.28
N ALA A 77 -9.60 5.29 -7.68
CA ALA A 77 -8.26 5.69 -8.12
C ALA A 77 -7.24 5.59 -6.98
N ILE A 78 -7.57 6.10 -5.79
CA ILE A 78 -6.71 6.00 -4.60
C ILE A 78 -6.44 4.54 -4.25
N SER A 79 -7.47 3.69 -4.19
CA SER A 79 -7.34 2.27 -3.91
C SER A 79 -6.43 1.57 -4.93
N SER A 80 -6.65 1.83 -6.23
CA SER A 80 -5.84 1.26 -7.31
C SER A 80 -4.36 1.67 -7.24
N LEU A 81 -4.08 2.94 -6.93
CA LEU A 81 -2.72 3.45 -6.77
C LEU A 81 -2.00 2.78 -5.59
N LEU A 82 -2.68 2.68 -4.44
CA LEU A 82 -2.10 2.05 -3.25
C LEU A 82 -1.90 0.54 -3.45
N LYS A 83 -2.81 -0.12 -4.18
CA LYS A 83 -2.64 -1.51 -4.58
C LYS A 83 -1.42 -1.69 -5.48
N SER A 84 -1.30 -0.88 -6.53
CA SER A 84 -0.13 -0.90 -7.42
C SER A 84 1.18 -0.66 -6.65
N ALA A 85 1.18 0.29 -5.70
CA ALA A 85 2.34 0.56 -4.85
C ALA A 85 2.69 -0.64 -3.95
N SER A 86 1.69 -1.34 -3.41
CA SER A 86 1.92 -2.56 -2.63
C SER A 86 2.48 -3.69 -3.48
N ASP A 87 1.94 -3.91 -4.69
CA ASP A 87 2.39 -4.97 -5.60
C ASP A 87 3.84 -4.73 -6.05
N ASP A 88 4.21 -3.48 -6.32
CA ASP A 88 5.60 -3.09 -6.57
C ASP A 88 6.51 -3.42 -5.39
N THR A 89 6.05 -3.14 -4.18
CA THR A 89 6.83 -3.38 -2.96
C THR A 89 7.01 -4.87 -2.69
N GLU A 90 5.99 -5.69 -2.95
CA GLU A 90 6.09 -7.15 -2.91
C GLU A 90 7.10 -7.68 -3.94
N ALA A 91 7.05 -7.19 -5.18
CA ALA A 91 8.01 -7.55 -6.21
C ALA A 91 9.45 -7.19 -5.78
N MET A 92 9.64 -5.99 -5.24
CA MET A 92 10.95 -5.55 -4.73
C MET A 92 11.46 -6.48 -3.62
N LEU A 93 10.62 -6.84 -2.65
CA LEU A 93 10.98 -7.70 -1.51
C LEU A 93 11.53 -9.07 -1.94
N ILE A 94 11.03 -9.65 -3.03
CA ILE A 94 11.52 -10.93 -3.57
C ILE A 94 13.00 -10.85 -3.97
N THR A 95 13.46 -9.67 -4.41
CA THR A 95 14.83 -9.47 -4.92
C THR A 95 15.84 -9.01 -3.87
N LEU A 96 15.39 -8.56 -2.70
CA LEU A 96 16.27 -8.02 -1.68
C LEU A 96 17.07 -9.12 -0.99
N SER A 97 18.37 -8.87 -0.85
CA SER A 97 19.32 -9.80 -0.22
C SER A 97 19.77 -9.33 1.17
N SER A 98 19.54 -8.06 1.51
CA SER A 98 19.93 -7.45 2.79
C SER A 98 18.77 -7.54 3.80
N PRO A 99 18.96 -8.17 4.98
CA PRO A 99 17.92 -8.29 6.01
C PRO A 99 17.38 -6.94 6.49
N ASP A 100 18.26 -5.94 6.66
CA ASP A 100 17.85 -4.61 7.11
C ASP A 100 17.02 -3.88 6.06
N THR A 101 17.36 -4.05 4.78
CA THR A 101 16.62 -3.43 3.67
C THR A 101 15.27 -4.13 3.48
N GLU A 102 15.24 -5.46 3.59
CA GLU A 102 14.02 -6.24 3.57
C GLU A 102 13.06 -5.83 4.69
N LEU A 103 13.56 -5.66 5.92
CA LEU A 103 12.73 -5.24 7.06
C LEU A 103 12.11 -3.85 6.83
N ARG A 104 12.89 -2.90 6.27
CA ARG A 104 12.37 -1.56 5.95
C ARG A 104 11.29 -1.61 4.89
N GLU A 105 11.51 -2.37 3.82
CA GLU A 105 10.53 -2.50 2.73
C GLU A 105 9.27 -3.27 3.18
N LYS A 106 9.38 -4.23 4.10
CA LYS A 106 8.20 -4.87 4.73
C LYS A 106 7.35 -3.88 5.53
N LYS A 107 7.98 -2.93 6.23
CA LYS A 107 7.26 -1.88 6.95
C LYS A 107 6.56 -0.91 5.99
N MET A 108 7.20 -0.59 4.87
CA MET A 108 6.59 0.20 3.80
C MET A 108 5.39 -0.53 3.20
N LEU A 109 5.54 -1.81 2.85
CA LEU A 109 4.45 -2.64 2.34
C LEU A 109 3.27 -2.67 3.31
N HIS A 110 3.52 -2.89 4.61
CA HIS A 110 2.47 -2.91 5.61
C HIS A 110 1.70 -1.59 5.70
N LEU A 111 2.42 -0.45 5.62
CA LEU A 111 1.79 0.86 5.55
C LEU A 111 0.91 0.99 4.30
N LEU A 112 1.42 0.63 3.12
CA LEU A 112 0.69 0.72 1.85
C LEU A 112 -0.58 -0.15 1.86
N LEU A 113 -0.49 -1.39 2.37
CA LEU A 113 -1.63 -2.29 2.51
C LEU A 113 -2.67 -1.76 3.50
N MET A 114 -2.24 -1.21 4.63
CA MET A 114 -3.16 -0.58 5.59
C MET A 114 -3.93 0.57 4.93
N MET A 115 -3.22 1.42 4.19
CA MET A 115 -3.84 2.55 3.50
C MET A 115 -4.74 2.11 2.34
N TYR A 116 -4.35 1.07 1.61
CA TYR A 116 -5.18 0.43 0.59
C TYR A 116 -6.49 -0.07 1.18
N ASN A 117 -6.44 -0.78 2.31
CA ASN A 117 -7.65 -1.30 2.95
C ASN A 117 -8.60 -0.17 3.40
N ILE A 118 -8.05 0.94 3.90
CA ILE A 118 -8.84 2.13 4.25
C ILE A 118 -9.51 2.72 3.00
N ALA A 119 -8.77 2.88 1.90
CA ALA A 119 -9.33 3.36 0.63
C ALA A 119 -10.41 2.41 0.09
N GLN A 120 -10.19 1.10 0.20
CA GLN A 120 -11.16 0.11 -0.22
C GLN A 120 -12.45 0.16 0.62
N SER A 121 -12.36 0.46 1.93
CA SER A 121 -13.56 0.70 2.74
C SER A 121 -14.38 1.88 2.22
N LEU A 122 -13.76 2.96 1.74
CA LEU A 122 -14.47 4.09 1.13
C LEU A 122 -15.19 3.70 -0.17
N VAL A 123 -14.55 2.89 -1.02
CA VAL A 123 -15.19 2.33 -2.23
C VAL A 123 -16.41 1.50 -1.84
N ASN A 124 -16.25 0.62 -0.84
CA ASN A 124 -17.34 -0.24 -0.37
C ASN A 124 -18.50 0.56 0.24
N PHE A 125 -18.25 1.72 0.87
CA PHE A 125 -19.33 2.58 1.35
C PHE A 125 -20.15 3.15 0.21
N THR A 126 -19.51 3.66 -0.85
CA THR A 126 -20.22 4.16 -2.04
C THR A 126 -20.96 3.06 -2.79
N GLU A 127 -20.41 1.84 -2.82
CA GLU A 127 -21.09 0.69 -3.43
C GLU A 127 -22.31 0.24 -2.62
N LEU A 128 -22.20 0.28 -1.30
CA LEU A 128 -23.31 -0.04 -0.42
C LEU A 128 -24.41 1.03 -0.48
N GLU A 129 -24.04 2.31 -0.65
CA GLU A 129 -24.99 3.40 -0.88
C GLU A 129 -25.78 3.16 -2.19
N ASP A 130 -25.09 2.87 -3.29
CA ASP A 130 -25.70 2.46 -4.56
C ASP A 130 -26.63 1.22 -4.40
N GLU A 131 -26.21 0.17 -3.69
CA GLU A 131 -27.03 -1.04 -3.49
C GLU A 131 -28.26 -0.81 -2.59
N LEU A 132 -28.19 0.09 -1.61
CA LEU A 132 -29.29 0.33 -0.66
C LEU A 132 -30.30 1.35 -1.18
N PHE A 133 -29.85 2.36 -1.92
CA PHE A 133 -30.67 3.53 -2.26
C PHE A 133 -30.96 3.67 -3.75
N CYS A 134 -30.29 2.91 -4.63
CA CYS A 134 -30.58 2.92 -6.06
C CYS A 134 -31.65 1.85 -6.40
N ASP A 135 -32.82 2.32 -6.84
CA ASP A 135 -34.04 1.52 -7.03
C ASP A 135 -33.88 0.35 -8.01
N GLU A 136 -32.99 0.45 -8.99
CA GLU A 136 -32.79 -0.56 -10.03
C GLU A 136 -31.85 -1.70 -9.61
N SER A 137 -31.07 -1.53 -8.53
CA SER A 137 -30.02 -2.47 -8.12
C SER A 137 -30.17 -3.00 -6.69
N SER A 138 -31.30 -2.73 -6.02
CA SER A 138 -31.43 -3.06 -4.60
C SER A 138 -31.81 -4.52 -4.36
N PRO A 139 -30.91 -5.36 -3.83
CA PRO A 139 -31.22 -6.76 -3.53
C PRO A 139 -32.27 -6.91 -2.41
N ILE A 140 -32.47 -5.87 -1.59
CA ILE A 140 -33.51 -5.83 -0.56
C ILE A 140 -34.90 -5.77 -1.22
N ARG A 141 -35.03 -4.97 -2.29
CA ARG A 141 -36.28 -4.86 -3.05
C ARG A 141 -36.55 -6.07 -3.92
N ASP A 142 -35.51 -6.68 -4.50
CA ASP A 142 -35.62 -7.95 -5.24
C ASP A 142 -36.19 -9.10 -4.37
N LEU A 143 -36.05 -9.00 -3.05
CA LEU A 143 -36.58 -9.96 -2.08
C LEU A 143 -37.96 -9.56 -1.51
N ASP A 144 -38.66 -8.59 -2.12
CA ASP A 144 -39.93 -8.03 -1.65
C ASP A 144 -39.88 -7.50 -0.20
N ILE A 145 -38.70 -7.12 0.30
CA ILE A 145 -38.55 -6.51 1.61
C ILE A 145 -38.82 -5.02 1.47
N ALA A 146 -39.98 -4.57 1.94
CA ALA A 146 -40.34 -3.17 1.95
C ALA A 146 -39.35 -2.39 2.86
N PRO A 147 -38.58 -1.44 2.32
CA PRO A 147 -37.64 -0.68 3.13
C PRO A 147 -38.41 0.26 4.07
N ASN A 148 -38.00 0.32 5.33
CA ASN A 148 -38.52 1.29 6.29
C ASN A 148 -37.83 2.65 6.05
N GLU A 149 -38.59 3.67 5.66
CA GLU A 149 -38.07 5.01 5.36
C GLU A 149 -37.24 5.61 6.52
N ASN A 150 -37.66 5.36 7.76
CA ASN A 150 -36.90 5.82 8.94
C ASN A 150 -35.57 5.09 9.11
N GLU A 151 -35.51 3.82 8.71
CA GLU A 151 -34.26 3.05 8.73
C GLU A 151 -33.34 3.47 7.60
N LEU A 152 -33.87 3.71 6.40
CA LEU A 152 -33.11 4.24 5.26
C LEU A 152 -32.45 5.57 5.60
N ALA A 153 -33.22 6.55 6.08
CA ALA A 153 -32.69 7.86 6.46
C ALA A 153 -31.64 7.77 7.59
N ARG A 154 -31.83 6.86 8.55
CA ARG A 154 -30.84 6.59 9.60
C ARG A 154 -29.57 5.99 9.01
N ASN A 155 -29.69 5.02 8.10
CA ASN A 155 -28.56 4.32 7.50
C ASN A 155 -27.75 5.23 6.57
N GLU A 156 -28.41 6.06 5.77
CA GLU A 156 -27.78 7.09 4.93
C GLU A 156 -26.91 8.03 5.77
N LYS A 157 -27.47 8.53 6.88
CA LYS A 157 -26.72 9.37 7.83
C LYS A 157 -25.50 8.65 8.41
N LEU A 158 -25.65 7.38 8.81
CA LEU A 158 -24.54 6.59 9.37
C LEU A 158 -23.43 6.36 8.34
N LEU A 159 -23.79 6.08 7.08
CA LEU A 159 -22.83 5.91 5.98
C LEU A 159 -22.09 7.21 5.68
N SER A 160 -22.80 8.33 5.61
CA SER A 160 -22.21 9.66 5.43
C SER A 160 -21.21 10.01 6.56
N GLU A 161 -21.60 9.79 7.82
CA GLU A 161 -20.71 10.03 8.97
C GLU A 161 -19.47 9.11 8.94
N ALA A 162 -19.65 7.86 8.53
CA ALA A 162 -18.56 6.90 8.38
C ALA A 162 -17.60 7.30 7.24
N GLU A 163 -18.12 7.70 6.08
CA GLU A 163 -17.33 8.18 4.94
C GLU A 163 -16.46 9.38 5.37
N ILE A 164 -17.07 10.40 5.98
CA ILE A 164 -16.36 11.60 6.46
C ILE A 164 -15.27 11.22 7.46
N SER A 165 -15.58 10.34 8.42
CA SER A 165 -14.62 9.88 9.43
C SER A 165 -13.42 9.17 8.79
N VAL A 166 -13.67 8.25 7.85
CA VAL A 166 -12.62 7.47 7.18
C VAL A 166 -11.77 8.33 6.26
N VAL A 167 -12.37 9.26 5.51
CA VAL A 167 -11.63 10.26 4.71
C VAL A 167 -10.68 11.06 5.58
N ASN A 168 -11.16 11.59 6.71
CA ASN A 168 -10.34 12.38 7.63
C ASN A 168 -9.22 11.55 8.28
N GLN A 169 -9.52 10.29 8.63
CA GLN A 169 -8.52 9.36 9.13
C GLN A 169 -7.42 9.12 8.10
N MET A 170 -7.79 8.90 6.83
CA MET A 170 -6.85 8.68 5.75
C MET A 170 -5.95 9.91 5.51
N ARG A 171 -6.54 11.12 5.47
CA ARG A 171 -5.80 12.39 5.37
C ARG A 171 -4.75 12.52 6.50
N SER A 172 -5.17 12.26 7.73
CA SER A 172 -4.29 12.28 8.91
C SER A 172 -3.13 11.28 8.80
N TYR A 173 -3.37 10.08 8.28
CA TYR A 173 -2.30 9.11 8.06
C TYR A 173 -1.31 9.54 6.98
N PHE A 174 -1.78 10.06 5.83
CA PHE A 174 -0.89 10.62 4.81
C PHE A 174 -0.04 11.76 5.37
N GLU A 175 -0.63 12.67 6.14
CA GLU A 175 0.09 13.77 6.76
C GLU A 175 1.19 13.29 7.73
N ARG A 176 0.83 12.38 8.65
CA ARG A 176 1.75 11.84 9.66
C ARG A 176 2.88 11.01 9.06
N THR A 177 2.62 10.33 7.95
CA THR A 177 3.60 9.44 7.31
C THR A 177 4.51 10.15 6.32
N GLN A 178 4.10 11.31 5.78
CA GLN A 178 4.86 12.07 4.77
C GLN A 178 6.30 12.35 5.18
N THR A 179 6.52 12.85 6.40
CA THR A 179 7.88 13.20 6.87
C THR A 179 8.78 11.97 6.93
N ARG A 180 8.24 10.82 7.36
CA ARG A 180 9.01 9.57 7.44
C ARG A 180 9.29 8.99 6.06
N ILE A 181 8.33 9.05 5.14
CA ILE A 181 8.50 8.60 3.75
C ILE A 181 9.54 9.47 3.02
N ASN A 182 9.47 10.79 3.17
CA ASN A 182 10.47 11.69 2.57
C ASN A 182 11.88 11.40 3.09
N ARG A 183 12.03 11.17 4.40
CA ARG A 183 13.32 10.77 4.98
C ARG A 183 13.79 9.41 4.44
N TYR A 184 12.88 8.45 4.31
CA TYR A 184 13.16 7.14 3.74
C TYR A 184 13.67 7.25 2.30
N ARG A 185 12.95 7.99 1.44
CA ARG A 185 13.35 8.26 0.06
C ARG A 185 14.69 8.97 -0.01
N GLY A 186 14.93 9.96 0.85
CA GLY A 186 16.21 10.66 0.93
C GLY A 186 17.39 9.77 1.34
N TYR A 187 17.18 8.80 2.23
CA TYR A 187 18.19 7.81 2.58
C TYR A 187 18.46 6.84 1.41
N THR A 188 17.40 6.30 0.81
CA THR A 188 17.54 5.34 -0.29
C THR A 188 18.08 5.97 -1.56
N GLY A 189 17.74 7.23 -1.84
CA GLY A 189 18.29 7.98 -2.99
C GLY A 189 19.80 8.17 -2.89
N LYS A 190 20.37 8.28 -1.67
CA LYS A 190 21.82 8.37 -1.46
C LYS A 190 22.58 7.10 -1.79
N SER A 191 21.92 5.92 -1.79
CA SER A 191 22.56 4.66 -2.13
C SER A 191 22.54 4.36 -3.63
N PHE A 192 21.83 5.15 -4.43
CA PHE A 192 21.80 4.99 -5.88
C PHE A 192 23.06 5.54 -6.56
N SER A 193 23.52 4.82 -7.58
CA SER A 193 24.42 5.39 -8.58
C SER A 193 23.67 6.45 -9.40
N ALA A 194 24.41 7.36 -10.06
CA ALA A 194 23.81 8.42 -10.88
C ALA A 194 22.86 7.87 -11.96
N SER A 195 23.20 6.73 -12.57
CA SER A 195 22.35 6.05 -13.55
C SER A 195 21.03 5.55 -12.92
N ASN A 196 21.09 4.90 -11.75
CA ASN A 196 19.90 4.41 -11.07
C ASN A 196 19.03 5.56 -10.54
N ALA A 197 19.63 6.64 -10.06
CA ALA A 197 18.90 7.85 -9.67
C ALA A 197 18.15 8.47 -10.86
N SER A 198 18.79 8.55 -12.04
CA SER A 198 18.13 9.02 -13.27
C SER A 198 16.96 8.13 -13.67
N ARG A 199 17.12 6.79 -13.61
CA ARG A 199 16.06 5.84 -13.92
C ARG A 199 14.88 5.93 -12.95
N TYR A 200 15.16 6.11 -11.65
CA TYR A 200 14.14 6.37 -10.64
C TYR A 200 13.35 7.65 -10.94
N ASN A 201 14.05 8.78 -11.15
CA ASN A 201 13.40 10.07 -11.39
C ASN A 201 12.53 10.05 -12.66
N LYS A 202 13.06 9.47 -13.77
CA LYS A 202 12.29 9.32 -15.01
C LYS A 202 11.02 8.50 -14.82
N ALA A 203 11.11 7.39 -14.08
CA ALA A 203 9.94 6.57 -13.79
C ALA A 203 8.95 7.33 -12.90
N TYR A 204 9.43 7.97 -11.83
CA TYR A 204 8.61 8.78 -10.95
C TYR A 204 7.85 9.86 -11.71
N GLU A 205 8.53 10.68 -12.51
CA GLU A 205 7.90 11.75 -13.31
C GLU A 205 6.87 11.21 -14.30
N ALA A 206 7.21 10.14 -15.03
CA ALA A 206 6.32 9.54 -16.02
C ALA A 206 5.04 8.98 -15.37
N TYR A 207 5.19 8.24 -14.26
CA TYR A 207 4.07 7.67 -13.54
C TYR A 207 3.27 8.72 -12.78
N SER A 208 3.91 9.75 -12.22
CA SER A 208 3.21 10.88 -11.63
C SER A 208 2.32 11.56 -12.66
N LYS A 209 2.76 11.72 -13.91
CA LYS A 209 1.90 12.26 -14.96
C LYS A 209 0.73 11.31 -15.28
N LEU A 210 1.03 10.05 -15.58
CA LEU A 210 0.03 9.04 -15.94
C LEU A 210 -1.05 8.86 -14.86
N TYR A 211 -0.64 8.81 -13.59
CA TYR A 211 -1.56 8.68 -12.47
C TYR A 211 -2.37 9.95 -12.20
N GLY A 212 -1.86 11.13 -12.56
CA GLY A 212 -2.61 12.38 -12.48
C GLY A 212 -3.82 12.41 -13.42
N GLU A 213 -3.77 11.67 -14.52
CA GLU A 213 -4.85 11.59 -15.52
C GLU A 213 -6.01 10.67 -15.08
N LEU A 214 -5.84 9.88 -13.99
CA LEU A 214 -6.88 8.97 -13.49
C LEU A 214 -8.12 9.68 -12.94
N VAL A 215 -7.95 10.90 -12.43
CA VAL A 215 -9.04 11.74 -11.91
C VAL A 215 -8.90 13.13 -12.54
N PRO A 216 -9.61 13.40 -13.65
CA PRO A 216 -9.57 14.70 -14.30
C PRO A 216 -10.02 15.82 -13.35
N GLU A 217 -9.36 16.98 -13.41
CA GLU A 217 -9.61 18.12 -12.51
C GLU A 217 -10.94 18.84 -12.76
N THR A 218 -11.58 18.56 -13.88
CA THR A 218 -12.89 19.11 -14.27
C THR A 218 -13.86 17.98 -14.59
N PRO A 219 -15.11 18.02 -14.10
CA PRO A 219 -16.16 17.17 -14.66
C PRO A 219 -16.28 17.48 -16.16
N PRO A 220 -16.53 16.49 -17.03
CA PRO A 220 -16.89 16.78 -18.42
C PRO A 220 -18.10 17.70 -18.40
N ALA A 221 -18.03 18.81 -19.15
CA ALA A 221 -19.17 19.70 -19.32
C ALA A 221 -20.37 18.86 -19.81
N ALA A 222 -21.48 18.96 -19.06
CA ALA A 222 -22.76 18.39 -19.45
C ALA A 222 -23.29 19.07 -20.72
#